data_AF-A0A179STP0-F1
#
_entry.id   AF-A0A179STP0-F1
#
_cell.length_a   1.000
_cell.length_b   1.000
_cell.length_c   1.000
_cell.angle_alpha   90.00
_cell.angle_beta   90.00
_cell.angle_gamma   90.00
#
_symmetry.space_group_name_H-M   'P 1'
#
loop_
_entity.id
_entity.type
_entity.pdbx_description
1 polymer ?
#
loop_
_entity_poly.entity_id
_entity_poly.type
_entity_poly.pdbx_seq_one_letter_code
_entity_poly.pdbx_strand_id
1 'polypeptide(L)'
;MKKYSLVLLAIMFAFLVGCTPNLNDLQENVEDDFQNGDLANYIEEISISVGEKTETNEGDLYPVDVTANVNKEFISLTEEEIYKAAESTFMEFDDFYLDPNSFYETLMLKNEGNTYEIEFASIQNNSFEIEIDGIVYSAESFVPEETEETEEVTENGSATKEEIYEFMKLKYDEITNYGETYVPELHDLEVAELASENFNISAQEAGDIYIEMEMNQYNN
;
A
#
# COMPACT_ATOMS: atom_id res chain seq x y z
N MET A 1 -33.01 36.74 60.60
CA MET A 1 -32.09 35.60 60.87
C MET A 1 -32.84 34.29 60.74
N LYS A 2 -32.53 33.51 59.70
CA LYS A 2 -32.85 32.08 59.42
C LYS A 2 -32.12 31.80 58.09
N LYS A 3 -30.84 31.42 58.06
CA LYS A 3 -30.17 30.10 58.27
C LYS A 3 -30.58 29.02 57.25
N TYR A 4 -29.66 28.78 56.30
CA TYR A 4 -29.41 27.59 55.45
C TYR A 4 -30.49 27.23 54.40
N SER A 5 -30.20 26.68 53.23
CA SER A 5 -29.02 25.95 52.76
C SER A 5 -28.88 26.09 51.25
N LEU A 6 -27.68 26.46 50.80
CA LEU A 6 -27.29 26.44 49.39
C LEU A 6 -26.96 24.97 49.05
N VAL A 7 -27.81 24.31 48.27
CA VAL A 7 -27.51 22.96 47.75
C VAL A 7 -26.53 23.14 46.60
N LEU A 8 -25.24 23.00 46.92
CA LEU A 8 -24.16 22.93 45.94
C LEU A 8 -24.17 21.49 45.42
N LEU A 9 -24.85 21.27 44.30
CA LEU A 9 -24.80 20.01 43.56
C LEU A 9 -23.40 19.90 42.95
N ALA A 10 -22.46 19.32 43.70
CA ALA A 10 -21.18 18.89 43.17
C ALA A 10 -21.45 17.74 42.20
N ILE A 11 -21.61 18.06 40.92
CA ILE A 11 -21.55 17.07 39.86
C ILE A 11 -20.09 16.62 39.82
N MET A 12 -19.78 15.51 40.48
CA MET A 12 -18.61 14.70 40.15
C MET A 12 -18.82 14.21 38.72
N PHE A 13 -18.34 14.98 37.75
CA PHE A 13 -17.85 14.37 36.53
C PHE A 13 -16.63 13.56 36.96
N ALA A 14 -16.82 12.25 37.10
CA ALA A 14 -15.72 11.33 36.99
C ALA A 14 -15.13 11.58 35.59
N PHE A 15 -14.01 12.28 35.55
CA PHE A 15 -13.14 12.27 34.38
C PHE A 15 -12.80 10.80 34.16
N LEU A 16 -13.43 10.18 33.17
CA LEU A 16 -12.76 9.12 32.43
C LEU A 16 -11.58 9.82 31.76
N VAL A 17 -10.48 9.94 32.50
CA VAL A 17 -9.19 10.37 31.97
C VAL A 17 -8.73 9.21 31.10
N GLY A 18 -9.27 9.13 29.88
CA GLY A 18 -8.46 8.60 28.79
C GLY A 18 -7.24 9.50 28.75
N CYS A 19 -6.07 8.94 29.08
CA CYS A 19 -4.82 9.66 28.92
C CYS A 19 -4.70 9.97 27.44
N THR A 20 -4.97 11.22 27.05
CA THR A 20 -4.60 11.69 25.73
C THR A 20 -3.09 11.57 25.60
N PRO A 21 -2.57 11.07 24.47
CA PRO A 21 -1.13 10.97 24.26
C PRO A 21 -0.45 12.32 24.42
N ASN A 22 0.76 12.31 24.98
CA ASN A 22 1.58 13.52 25.04
C ASN A 22 2.26 13.71 23.69
N LEU A 23 1.82 14.73 22.94
CA LEU A 23 2.34 15.01 21.60
C LEU A 23 3.86 15.23 21.56
N ASN A 24 4.46 15.77 22.61
CA ASN A 24 5.91 15.96 22.64
C ASN A 24 6.65 14.62 22.77
N ASP A 25 6.13 13.71 23.60
CA ASP A 25 6.74 12.39 23.79
C ASP A 25 6.57 11.56 22.51
N LEU A 26 5.40 11.64 21.86
CA LEU A 26 5.18 11.00 20.56
C LEU A 26 6.11 11.55 19.48
N GLN A 27 6.28 12.87 19.41
CA GLN A 27 7.19 13.50 18.45
C GLN A 27 8.63 13.02 18.67
N GLU A 28 9.09 12.94 19.92
CA GLU A 28 10.44 12.45 20.26
C GLU A 28 10.63 10.98 19.83
N ASN A 29 9.64 10.12 20.08
CA ASN A 29 9.69 8.72 19.67
C ASN A 29 9.72 8.57 18.14
N VAL A 30 8.88 9.31 17.41
CA VAL A 30 8.92 9.31 15.94
C VAL A 30 10.28 9.80 15.44
N GLU A 31 10.83 10.88 16.01
CA GLU A 31 12.15 11.35 15.60
C GLU A 31 13.27 10.34 15.88
N ASP A 32 13.18 9.55 16.95
CA ASP A 32 14.16 8.50 17.29
C ASP A 32 14.08 7.31 16.31
N ASP A 33 12.87 6.84 16.01
CA ASP A 33 12.64 5.72 15.08
C ASP A 33 13.20 6.02 13.68
N PHE A 34 12.99 7.25 13.20
CA PHE A 34 13.44 7.67 11.86
C PHE A 34 14.93 8.01 11.78
N GLN A 35 15.66 8.10 12.90
CA GLN A 35 17.10 8.45 12.90
C GLN A 35 18.02 7.32 12.41
N ASN A 36 17.58 6.07 12.53
CA ASN A 36 18.43 4.90 12.24
C ASN A 36 18.27 4.37 10.82
N GLY A 37 17.24 4.82 10.10
CA GLY A 37 16.94 4.38 8.74
C GLY A 37 17.55 5.25 7.63
N ASP A 38 17.49 4.75 6.40
CA ASP A 38 18.00 5.46 5.22
C ASP A 38 17.25 6.79 4.95
N LEU A 39 15.98 6.90 5.37
CA LEU A 39 15.20 8.14 5.29
C LEU A 39 15.81 9.28 6.12
N ALA A 40 16.60 8.98 7.16
CA ALA A 40 17.26 10.01 7.99
C ALA A 40 18.13 10.97 7.17
N ASN A 41 18.69 10.50 6.05
CA ASN A 41 19.53 11.31 5.15
C ASN A 41 18.71 12.36 4.37
N TYR A 42 17.40 12.16 4.27
CA TYR A 42 16.51 12.91 3.40
C TYR A 42 15.56 13.81 4.17
N ILE A 43 15.24 13.48 5.42
CA ILE A 43 14.28 14.22 6.23
C ILE A 43 14.88 15.54 6.75
N GLU A 44 14.18 16.64 6.53
CA GLU A 44 14.51 17.96 7.09
C GLU A 44 13.70 18.28 8.36
N GLU A 45 12.45 17.83 8.39
CA GLU A 45 11.52 18.10 9.48
C GLU A 45 10.47 17.00 9.54
N ILE A 46 10.12 16.57 10.76
CA ILE A 46 9.03 15.64 11.04
C ILE A 46 7.95 16.38 11.82
N SER A 47 6.70 16.11 11.50
CA SER A 47 5.54 16.57 12.25
C SER A 47 4.51 15.46 12.36
N ILE A 48 3.74 15.47 13.44
CA ILE A 48 2.73 14.43 13.70
C ILE A 48 1.34 15.04 13.89
N SER A 49 0.32 14.25 13.55
CA SER A 49 -1.06 14.46 14.00
C SER A 49 -1.64 13.19 14.61
N VAL A 50 -2.49 13.37 15.61
CA VAL A 50 -3.18 12.26 16.27
C VAL A 50 -4.61 12.20 15.74
N GLY A 51 -5.00 11.06 15.19
CA GLY A 51 -6.32 10.81 14.64
C GLY A 51 -7.39 10.57 15.70
N GLU A 52 -8.58 10.15 15.26
CA GLU A 52 -9.67 9.83 16.17
C GLU A 52 -9.37 8.56 16.98
N LYS A 53 -9.63 8.63 18.29
CA LYS A 53 -9.38 7.49 19.17
C LYS A 53 -10.28 6.30 18.81
N THR A 54 -9.72 5.11 18.87
CA THR A 54 -10.44 3.84 18.76
C THR A 54 -10.62 3.22 20.14
N GLU A 55 -11.87 3.03 20.58
CA GLU A 55 -12.14 2.41 21.88
C GLU A 55 -11.98 0.89 21.81
N THR A 56 -11.12 0.32 22.66
CA THR A 56 -10.92 -1.13 22.78
C THR A 56 -11.23 -1.62 24.19
N ASN A 57 -11.22 -2.95 24.37
CA ASN A 57 -11.37 -3.55 25.71
C ASN A 57 -10.13 -3.33 26.60
N GLU A 58 -8.99 -2.97 26.02
CA GLU A 58 -7.70 -2.81 26.69
C GLU A 58 -7.35 -1.34 26.96
N GLY A 59 -8.02 -0.41 26.27
CA GLY A 59 -7.79 1.02 26.37
C GLY A 59 -8.24 1.75 25.10
N ASP A 60 -8.16 3.08 25.13
CA ASP A 60 -8.28 3.89 23.92
C ASP A 60 -6.97 3.77 23.13
N LEU A 61 -7.05 3.47 21.83
CA LEU A 61 -5.91 3.49 20.90
C LEU A 61 -5.96 4.76 20.03
N TYR A 62 -4.80 5.35 19.79
CA TYR A 62 -4.63 6.60 19.08
C TYR A 62 -3.76 6.39 17.84
N PRO A 63 -4.35 6.45 16.63
CA PRO A 63 -3.55 6.44 15.42
C PRO A 63 -2.75 7.74 15.29
N VAL A 64 -1.52 7.63 14.80
CA VAL A 64 -0.60 8.74 14.58
C VAL A 64 -0.21 8.81 13.12
N ASP A 65 -0.57 9.91 12.47
CA ASP A 65 -0.10 10.27 11.13
C ASP A 65 1.21 11.02 11.24
N VAL A 66 2.18 10.62 10.43
CA VAL A 66 3.49 11.26 10.34
C VAL A 66 3.59 11.99 9.02
N THR A 67 3.99 13.26 9.05
CA THR A 67 4.39 14.00 7.86
C THR A 67 5.86 14.37 7.99
N ALA A 68 6.69 13.88 7.06
CA ALA A 68 8.10 14.26 6.97
C ALA A 68 8.35 15.11 5.71
N ASN A 69 8.88 16.31 5.93
CA ASN A 69 9.39 17.15 4.84
C ASN A 69 10.76 16.61 4.42
N VAL A 70 10.90 16.29 3.13
CA VAL A 70 12.13 15.70 2.57
C VAL A 70 12.88 16.70 1.70
N ASN A 71 14.20 16.62 1.74
CA ASN A 71 15.10 17.52 1.02
C ASN A 71 15.09 17.25 -0.50
N LYS A 72 15.78 18.11 -1.25
CA LYS A 72 15.92 18.01 -2.71
C LYS A 72 16.73 16.81 -3.22
N GLU A 73 17.45 16.10 -2.36
CA GLU A 73 18.18 14.89 -2.76
C GLU A 73 17.21 13.72 -2.88
N PHE A 74 16.19 13.68 -2.02
CA PHE A 74 15.09 12.71 -2.10
C PHE A 74 14.36 12.74 -3.45
N ILE A 75 14.06 13.93 -3.99
CA ILE A 75 13.36 14.06 -5.29
C ILE A 75 14.20 13.59 -6.49
N SER A 76 15.51 13.35 -6.29
CA SER A 76 16.38 12.85 -7.34
C SER A 76 16.48 11.33 -7.36
N LEU A 77 15.90 10.67 -6.35
CA LEU A 77 15.82 9.22 -6.26
C LEU A 77 14.82 8.68 -7.27
N THR A 78 15.10 7.47 -7.77
CA THR A 78 14.10 6.67 -8.49
C THR A 78 13.04 6.14 -7.53
N GLU A 79 11.92 5.65 -8.08
CA GLU A 79 10.86 5.02 -7.29
C GLU A 79 11.39 3.81 -6.50
N GLU A 80 12.32 3.05 -7.08
CA GLU A 80 13.00 1.92 -6.41
C GLU A 80 13.87 2.39 -5.24
N GLU A 81 14.61 3.48 -5.42
CA GLU A 81 15.46 4.05 -4.37
C GLU A 81 14.62 4.63 -3.23
N ILE A 82 13.48 5.26 -3.55
CA ILE A 82 12.52 5.74 -2.57
C ILE A 82 11.93 4.56 -1.78
N TYR A 83 11.46 3.53 -2.49
CA TYR A 83 10.92 2.31 -1.87
C TYR A 83 11.94 1.69 -0.91
N LYS A 84 13.18 1.48 -1.36
CA LYS A 84 14.25 0.87 -0.55
C LYS A 84 14.62 1.72 0.66
N ALA A 85 14.70 3.04 0.51
CA ALA A 85 15.02 3.92 1.63
C ALA A 85 13.91 3.87 2.70
N ALA A 86 12.65 3.85 2.27
CA ALA A 86 11.52 3.72 3.17
C ALA A 86 11.50 2.34 3.84
N GLU A 87 11.56 1.26 3.06
CA GLU A 87 11.58 -0.13 3.54
C GLU A 87 12.71 -0.35 4.56
N SER A 88 13.93 0.07 4.25
CA SER A 88 15.07 -0.02 5.16
C SER A 88 14.83 0.73 6.46
N THR A 89 14.13 1.86 6.44
CA THR A 89 13.84 2.63 7.65
C THR A 89 12.89 1.88 8.56
N PHE A 90 11.84 1.28 8.01
CA PHE A 90 10.87 0.51 8.80
C PHE A 90 11.42 -0.82 9.31
N MET A 91 12.42 -1.40 8.64
CA MET A 91 13.13 -2.58 9.15
C MET A 91 13.89 -2.30 10.45
N GLU A 92 14.22 -1.05 10.75
CA GLU A 92 14.90 -0.64 11.98
C GLU A 92 13.93 -0.37 13.15
N PHE A 93 12.61 -0.38 12.91
CA PHE A 93 11.63 -0.12 13.96
C PHE A 93 11.50 -1.35 14.85
N ASP A 94 11.54 -1.15 16.16
CA ASP A 94 11.35 -2.23 17.15
C ASP A 94 9.90 -2.74 17.16
N ASP A 95 8.94 -1.83 17.00
CA ASP A 95 7.49 -2.08 16.91
C ASP A 95 6.83 -0.89 16.19
N PHE A 96 5.59 -1.07 15.72
CA PHE A 96 4.77 -0.01 15.14
C PHE A 96 3.93 0.74 16.19
N TYR A 97 4.18 0.48 17.48
CA TYR A 97 3.62 1.24 18.60
C TYR A 97 4.63 2.27 19.11
N LEU A 98 4.20 3.52 19.14
CA LEU A 98 4.95 4.66 19.69
C LEU A 98 4.90 4.70 21.21
N ASP A 99 3.77 4.27 21.77
CA ASP A 99 3.56 4.06 23.19
C ASP A 99 2.48 2.97 23.37
N PRO A 100 2.14 2.54 24.61
CA PRO A 100 1.17 1.47 24.82
C PRO A 100 -0.23 1.71 24.23
N ASN A 101 -0.57 2.95 23.85
CA ASN A 101 -1.86 3.34 23.34
C ASN A 101 -1.79 4.08 21.99
N SER A 102 -0.62 4.23 21.38
CA SER A 102 -0.43 5.02 20.17
C SER A 102 0.38 4.24 19.14
N PHE A 103 -0.07 4.25 17.89
CA PHE A 103 0.53 3.46 16.81
C PHE A 103 0.60 4.27 15.52
N TYR A 104 1.51 3.91 14.64
CA TYR A 104 1.64 4.53 13.33
C TYR A 104 0.46 4.17 12.41
N GLU A 105 -0.20 5.16 11.82
CA GLU A 105 -1.28 4.97 10.84
C GLU A 105 -0.77 5.21 9.41
N THR A 106 -0.29 6.42 9.14
CA THR A 106 0.26 6.81 7.83
C THR A 106 1.61 7.53 7.95
N LEU A 107 2.45 7.39 6.92
CA LEU A 107 3.59 8.27 6.68
C LEU A 107 3.38 8.99 5.35
N MET A 108 3.45 10.32 5.39
CA MET A 108 3.50 11.18 4.22
C MET A 108 4.88 11.81 4.08
N LEU A 109 5.58 11.52 2.99
CA LEU A 109 6.80 12.21 2.60
C LEU A 109 6.42 13.37 1.67
N LYS A 110 6.85 14.60 1.99
CA LYS A 110 6.47 15.82 1.25
C LYS A 110 7.67 16.60 0.76
N ASN A 111 7.64 16.96 -0.52
CA ASN A 111 8.51 17.97 -1.13
C ASN A 111 7.64 18.96 -1.93
N GLU A 112 8.17 20.10 -2.39
CA GLU A 112 7.47 21.18 -3.10
C GLU A 112 6.66 20.69 -4.32
N GLY A 113 5.45 20.15 -4.09
CA GLY A 113 4.53 19.65 -5.12
C GLY A 113 4.33 18.13 -5.18
N ASN A 114 5.16 17.33 -4.51
CA ASN A 114 5.07 15.86 -4.53
C ASN A 114 4.69 15.32 -3.15
N THR A 115 3.91 14.25 -3.13
CA THR A 115 3.52 13.53 -1.93
C THR A 115 3.67 12.04 -2.17
N TYR A 116 4.32 11.36 -1.23
CA TYR A 116 4.51 9.92 -1.24
C TYR A 116 3.87 9.39 0.04
N GLU A 117 3.04 8.37 -0.06
CA GLU A 117 2.21 7.88 1.04
C GLU A 117 2.49 6.41 1.34
N ILE A 118 2.58 6.09 2.62
CA ILE A 118 2.79 4.74 3.12
C ILE A 118 1.74 4.48 4.20
N GLU A 119 0.87 3.50 3.98
CA GLU A 119 -0.06 3.01 4.98
C GLU A 119 0.59 1.92 5.82
N PHE A 120 0.73 2.12 7.14
CA PHE A 120 1.41 1.16 8.02
C PHE A 120 0.63 -0.16 8.17
N ALA A 121 -0.67 -0.16 7.86
CA ALA A 121 -1.49 -1.36 7.83
C ALA A 121 -1.00 -2.38 6.78
N SER A 122 -0.38 -1.93 5.68
CA SER A 122 0.22 -2.81 4.67
C SER A 122 1.39 -3.61 5.27
N ILE A 123 2.24 -2.93 6.05
CA ILE A 123 3.44 -3.51 6.68
C ILE A 123 3.08 -4.60 7.69
N GLN A 124 2.02 -4.38 8.48
CA GLN A 124 1.52 -5.38 9.44
C GLN A 124 0.97 -6.65 8.78
N ASN A 125 0.61 -6.58 7.49
CA ASN A 125 0.18 -7.71 6.68
C ASN A 125 1.32 -8.36 5.88
N ASN A 126 2.59 -8.05 6.21
CA ASN A 126 3.79 -8.52 5.52
C ASN A 126 3.91 -8.04 4.05
N SER A 127 3.20 -6.98 3.66
CA SER A 127 3.28 -6.37 2.33
C SER A 127 3.71 -4.92 2.48
N PHE A 128 5.02 -4.64 2.33
CA PHE A 128 5.48 -3.24 2.30
C PHE A 128 5.10 -2.62 0.96
N GLU A 129 4.26 -1.60 0.99
CA GLU A 129 3.75 -0.90 -0.19
C GLU A 129 3.91 0.62 -0.01
N ILE A 130 4.23 1.31 -1.11
CA ILE A 130 4.29 2.78 -1.17
C ILE A 130 3.47 3.28 -2.34
N GLU A 131 2.62 4.28 -2.09
CA GLU A 131 1.91 5.01 -3.13
C GLU A 131 2.71 6.25 -3.54
N ILE A 132 3.06 6.31 -4.82
CA ILE A 132 3.77 7.44 -5.44
C ILE A 132 2.92 7.94 -6.59
N ASP A 133 2.43 9.17 -6.51
CA ASP A 133 1.58 9.79 -7.54
C ASP A 133 0.36 8.92 -7.97
N GLY A 134 -0.22 8.17 -7.02
CA GLY A 134 -1.36 7.28 -7.27
C GLY A 134 -1.01 5.89 -7.80
N ILE A 135 0.29 5.56 -7.90
CA ILE A 135 0.78 4.24 -8.30
C ILE A 135 1.34 3.54 -7.06
N VAL A 136 0.90 2.31 -6.81
CA VAL A 136 1.37 1.49 -5.69
C VAL A 136 2.57 0.66 -6.14
N TYR A 137 3.66 0.75 -5.38
CA TYR A 137 4.88 -0.02 -5.59
C TYR A 137 5.11 -1.00 -4.45
N SER A 138 5.51 -2.22 -4.80
CA SER A 138 5.94 -3.27 -3.89
C SER A 138 7.33 -3.78 -4.31
N ALA A 139 7.92 -4.72 -3.55
CA ALA A 139 9.17 -5.36 -3.93
C ALA A 139 9.14 -5.95 -5.37
N GLU A 140 7.98 -6.45 -5.81
CA GLU A 140 7.79 -7.06 -7.13
C GLU A 140 7.84 -6.03 -8.27
N SER A 141 7.52 -4.76 -7.99
CA SER A 141 7.57 -3.66 -8.96
C SER A 141 8.99 -3.35 -9.46
N PHE A 142 10.01 -3.82 -8.76
CA PHE A 142 11.42 -3.52 -9.02
C PHE A 142 12.26 -4.75 -9.35
N VAL A 143 11.65 -5.94 -9.35
CA VAL A 143 12.31 -7.11 -9.93
C VAL A 143 12.44 -6.84 -11.42
N PRO A 144 13.66 -6.75 -11.97
CA PRO A 144 13.82 -6.67 -13.41
C PRO A 144 13.08 -7.87 -14.00
N GLU A 145 12.19 -7.67 -14.98
CA GLU A 145 11.72 -8.78 -15.80
C GLU A 145 12.96 -9.60 -16.16
N GLU A 146 13.05 -10.84 -15.69
CA GLU A 146 14.13 -11.70 -16.12
C GLU A 146 13.94 -11.89 -17.62
N THR A 147 14.67 -11.10 -18.41
CA THR A 147 15.09 -11.52 -19.72
C THR A 147 15.96 -12.74 -19.48
N GLU A 148 15.35 -13.92 -19.43
CA GLU A 148 16.10 -15.15 -19.62
C GLU A 148 16.75 -15.04 -21.01
N GLU A 149 18.03 -14.65 -21.01
CA GLU A 149 18.93 -14.94 -22.10
C GLU A 149 18.97 -16.46 -22.24
N THR A 150 18.10 -16.94 -23.12
CA THR A 150 18.08 -18.27 -23.72
C THR A 150 19.50 -18.85 -23.90
N GLU A 151 19.85 -19.82 -23.06
CA GLU A 151 20.69 -20.93 -23.52
C GLU A 151 19.78 -21.88 -24.31
N GLU A 152 20.11 -22.04 -25.59
CA GLU A 152 19.41 -22.86 -26.57
C GLU A 152 19.07 -24.28 -26.08
N VAL A 153 17.79 -24.66 -26.15
CA VAL A 153 17.38 -25.96 -26.71
C VAL A 153 16.13 -25.78 -27.58
N THR A 154 16.38 -25.88 -28.88
CA THR A 154 15.48 -26.19 -30.01
C THR A 154 14.15 -26.89 -29.67
N GLU A 155 13.00 -26.32 -30.04
CA GLU A 155 12.21 -26.72 -31.21
C GLU A 155 10.94 -25.84 -31.37
N ASN A 156 10.55 -25.68 -32.63
CA ASN A 156 9.55 -24.80 -33.16
C ASN A 156 8.12 -25.32 -32.86
N GLY A 157 7.30 -24.52 -32.18
CA GLY A 157 5.87 -24.77 -32.00
C GLY A 157 5.15 -23.48 -31.66
N SER A 158 4.82 -22.67 -32.67
CA SER A 158 3.90 -21.54 -32.50
C SER A 158 2.62 -22.07 -31.84
N ALA A 159 2.29 -21.55 -30.66
CA ALA A 159 1.03 -21.87 -29.99
C ALA A 159 -0.15 -21.64 -30.95
N THR A 160 -1.11 -22.55 -30.94
CA THR A 160 -2.32 -22.45 -31.73
C THR A 160 -3.27 -21.42 -31.11
N LYS A 161 -4.15 -20.83 -31.93
CA LYS A 161 -5.17 -19.89 -31.43
C LYS A 161 -6.08 -20.54 -30.39
N GLU A 162 -6.33 -21.84 -30.53
CA GLU A 162 -7.07 -22.66 -29.56
C GLU A 162 -6.37 -22.74 -28.20
N GLU A 163 -5.04 -22.94 -28.17
CA GLU A 163 -4.27 -22.99 -26.92
C GLU A 163 -4.25 -21.63 -26.22
N ILE A 164 -4.11 -20.55 -26.99
CA ILE A 164 -4.18 -19.17 -26.50
C ILE A 164 -5.56 -18.88 -25.90
N TYR A 165 -6.62 -19.25 -26.62
CA TYR A 165 -8.01 -19.05 -26.19
C TYR A 165 -8.36 -19.82 -24.91
N GLU A 166 -8.02 -21.09 -24.81
CA GLU A 166 -8.33 -21.91 -23.62
C GLU A 166 -7.58 -21.39 -22.39
N PHE A 167 -6.34 -20.93 -22.55
CA PHE A 167 -5.59 -20.28 -21.47
C PHE A 167 -6.29 -19.00 -21.00
N MET A 168 -6.67 -18.12 -21.93
CA MET A 168 -7.38 -16.88 -21.59
C MET A 168 -8.68 -17.15 -20.86
N LYS A 169 -9.45 -18.15 -21.29
CA LYS A 169 -10.71 -18.54 -20.64
C LYS A 169 -10.51 -19.03 -19.21
N LEU A 170 -9.49 -19.84 -18.97
CA LEU A 170 -9.14 -20.29 -17.61
C LEU A 170 -8.77 -19.09 -16.71
N LYS A 171 -8.07 -18.10 -17.25
CA LYS A 171 -7.70 -16.89 -16.52
C LYS A 171 -8.89 -15.99 -16.23
N TYR A 172 -9.81 -15.80 -17.18
CA TYR A 172 -11.08 -15.15 -16.89
C TYR A 172 -11.82 -15.85 -15.74
N ASP A 173 -11.98 -17.17 -15.79
CA ASP A 173 -12.68 -17.92 -14.74
C ASP A 173 -12.03 -17.75 -13.36
N GLU A 174 -10.69 -17.75 -13.30
CA GLU A 174 -9.90 -17.57 -12.08
C GLU A 174 -10.09 -16.19 -11.46
N ILE A 175 -9.92 -15.12 -12.25
CA ILE A 175 -9.89 -13.75 -11.72
C ILE A 175 -11.30 -13.14 -11.56
N THR A 176 -12.27 -13.62 -12.33
CA THR A 176 -13.65 -13.09 -12.31
C THR A 176 -14.61 -13.92 -11.45
N ASN A 177 -14.11 -14.95 -10.76
CA ASN A 177 -14.93 -15.96 -10.09
C ASN A 177 -16.01 -16.52 -11.03
N TYR A 178 -15.59 -17.13 -12.14
CA TYR A 178 -16.47 -17.67 -13.19
C TYR A 178 -17.46 -16.65 -13.78
N GLY A 179 -17.05 -15.38 -13.86
CA GLY A 179 -17.81 -14.27 -14.42
C GLY A 179 -18.67 -13.49 -13.42
N GLU A 180 -18.67 -13.84 -12.14
CA GLU A 180 -19.48 -13.14 -11.13
C GLU A 180 -18.99 -11.71 -10.85
N THR A 181 -17.68 -11.47 -10.90
CA THR A 181 -17.06 -10.16 -10.62
C THR A 181 -16.56 -9.46 -11.87
N TYR A 182 -16.93 -9.93 -13.06
CA TYR A 182 -16.35 -9.44 -14.32
C TYR A 182 -16.58 -7.95 -14.57
N VAL A 183 -15.48 -7.20 -14.73
CA VAL A 183 -15.43 -5.82 -15.18
C VAL A 183 -14.65 -5.78 -16.50
N PRO A 184 -15.31 -5.51 -17.65
CA PRO A 184 -14.68 -5.63 -18.97
C PRO A 184 -13.41 -4.79 -19.13
N GLU A 185 -13.44 -3.55 -18.64
CA GLU A 185 -12.35 -2.58 -18.83
C GLU A 185 -11.08 -2.94 -18.04
N LEU A 186 -11.19 -3.80 -17.03
CA LEU A 186 -10.06 -4.24 -16.20
C LEU A 186 -9.64 -5.65 -16.57
N HIS A 187 -10.57 -6.60 -16.54
CA HIS A 187 -10.26 -8.01 -16.70
C HIS A 187 -9.94 -8.39 -18.15
N ASP A 188 -10.50 -7.69 -19.15
CA ASP A 188 -10.13 -7.98 -20.55
C ASP A 188 -8.69 -7.60 -20.84
N LEU A 189 -8.23 -6.49 -20.24
CA LEU A 189 -6.86 -6.04 -20.35
C LEU A 189 -5.92 -7.00 -19.61
N GLU A 190 -6.25 -7.33 -18.36
CA GLU A 190 -5.47 -8.23 -17.50
C GLU A 190 -5.30 -9.62 -18.13
N VAL A 191 -6.37 -10.24 -18.67
CA VAL A 191 -6.27 -11.56 -19.29
C VAL A 191 -5.53 -11.51 -20.63
N ALA A 192 -5.69 -10.44 -21.40
CA ALA A 192 -4.95 -10.25 -22.65
C ALA A 192 -3.45 -10.06 -22.40
N GLU A 193 -3.06 -9.38 -21.33
CA GLU A 193 -1.67 -9.22 -20.89
C GLU A 193 -1.09 -10.57 -20.43
N LEU A 194 -1.81 -11.33 -19.60
CA LEU A 194 -1.39 -12.67 -19.19
C LEU A 194 -1.18 -13.62 -20.38
N ALA A 195 -2.02 -13.53 -21.42
CA ALA A 195 -1.85 -14.33 -22.63
C ALA A 195 -0.76 -13.81 -23.56
N SER A 196 -0.57 -12.48 -23.61
CA SER A 196 0.54 -11.82 -24.29
C SER A 196 1.86 -12.37 -23.78
N GLU A 197 2.01 -12.43 -22.46
CA GLU A 197 3.17 -12.93 -21.75
C GLU A 197 3.34 -14.44 -21.97
N ASN A 198 2.29 -15.23 -21.75
CA ASN A 198 2.39 -16.69 -21.80
C ASN A 198 2.68 -17.24 -23.20
N PHE A 199 2.27 -16.54 -24.26
CA PHE A 199 2.43 -17.00 -25.65
C PHE A 199 3.35 -16.12 -26.51
N ASN A 200 3.92 -15.07 -25.93
CA ASN A 200 4.80 -14.11 -26.61
C ASN A 200 4.14 -13.52 -27.88
N ILE A 201 2.87 -13.15 -27.75
CA ILE A 201 2.10 -12.37 -28.74
C ILE A 201 1.78 -11.01 -28.13
N SER A 202 1.21 -10.07 -28.88
CA SER A 202 0.74 -8.82 -28.26
C SER A 202 -0.58 -9.01 -27.51
N ALA A 203 -0.84 -8.25 -26.45
CA ALA A 203 -2.14 -8.26 -25.76
C ALA A 203 -3.30 -7.94 -26.72
N GLN A 204 -3.07 -7.04 -27.69
CA GLN A 204 -4.04 -6.78 -28.76
C GLN A 204 -4.30 -8.01 -29.63
N GLU A 205 -3.26 -8.75 -30.00
CA GLU A 205 -3.39 -10.00 -30.75
C GLU A 205 -4.07 -11.10 -29.93
N ALA A 206 -3.81 -11.21 -28.64
CA ALA A 206 -4.50 -12.13 -27.73
C ALA A 206 -5.99 -11.80 -27.63
N GLY A 207 -6.34 -10.53 -27.45
CA GLY A 207 -7.72 -10.04 -27.44
C GLY A 207 -8.45 -10.32 -28.76
N ASP A 208 -7.80 -10.06 -29.90
CA ASP A 208 -8.35 -10.35 -31.22
C ASP A 208 -8.60 -11.85 -31.43
N ILE A 209 -7.69 -12.72 -30.96
CA ILE A 209 -7.87 -14.18 -30.98
C ILE A 209 -9.06 -14.60 -30.13
N TYR A 210 -9.20 -14.07 -28.92
CA TYR A 210 -10.31 -14.39 -28.02
C TYR A 210 -11.67 -14.04 -28.65
N ILE A 211 -11.78 -12.83 -29.23
CA ILE A 211 -12.99 -12.36 -29.92
C ILE A 211 -13.29 -13.24 -31.16
N GLU A 212 -12.27 -13.56 -31.96
CA GLU A 212 -12.40 -14.41 -33.15
C GLU A 212 -12.93 -15.81 -32.79
N MET A 213 -12.41 -16.41 -31.71
CA MET A 213 -12.80 -17.74 -31.25
C MET A 213 -14.22 -17.76 -30.67
N GLU A 214 -14.59 -16.77 -29.84
CA GLU A 214 -15.95 -16.59 -29.34
C GLU A 214 -16.95 -16.44 -30.51
N MET A 215 -16.67 -15.56 -31.48
CA MET A 215 -17.55 -15.36 -32.64
C MET A 215 -17.69 -16.61 -33.53
N ASN A 216 -16.64 -17.43 -33.65
CA ASN A 216 -16.69 -18.68 -34.41
C ASN A 216 -17.48 -19.79 -33.69
N GLN A 217 -17.55 -19.77 -32.35
CA GLN A 217 -18.38 -20.70 -31.57
C GLN A 217 -19.88 -20.39 -31.69
N TYR A 218 -20.27 -19.13 -31.92
CA TYR A 218 -21.67 -18.73 -32.10
C TYR A 218 -22.24 -18.99 -33.52
N ASN A 219 -21.38 -19.32 -34.50
CA ASN A 219 -21.77 -19.51 -35.91
C ASN A 219 -21.81 -20.99 -36.37
N ASN A 220 -21.60 -21.96 -35.47
CA ASN A 220 -21.76 -23.41 -35.69
C ASN A 220 -22.89 -23.98 -34.84
#